data_AF-A0A7F8K0F3-F1
#
_entry.id   AF-A0A7F8K0F3-F1
#
_cell.length_a   1.000
_cell.length_b   1.000
_cell.length_c   1.000
_cell.angle_alpha   90.00
_cell.angle_beta   90.00
_cell.angle_gamma   90.00
#
_symmetry.space_group_name_H-M   'P 1'
#
loop_
_entity.id
_entity.type
_entity.pdbx_description
1 polymer ?
#
loop_
_entity_poly.entity_id
_entity_poly.type
_entity_poly.pdbx_seq_one_letter_code
_entity_poly.pdbx_strand_id
1 'polypeptide(L)'
;MLQVAGISLASPLVAAAIGGGALTHSVSTSRDLEQKLQLAIEASATSITSLQRQITSVARVALQNRRALDLLTADKGGTCLFLQEECCYYISETGVVEDNVDALRRLKEELQRRQRQSTSPIPDWWRSTLYTWLTPILGP
;
A
#
# COMPACT_ATOMS: atom_id res chain seq x y z
N MET A 1 -60.22 -10.76 -35.45
CA MET A 1 -59.73 -9.53 -36.11
C MET A 1 -59.87 -8.38 -35.12
N LEU A 2 -58.77 -7.92 -34.54
CA LEU A 2 -58.71 -6.65 -33.83
C LEU A 2 -57.45 -5.94 -34.33
N GLN A 3 -57.63 -4.84 -35.07
CA GLN A 3 -56.55 -3.94 -35.45
C GLN A 3 -56.23 -3.07 -34.24
N VAL A 4 -54.97 -3.06 -33.81
CA VAL A 4 -54.45 -2.05 -32.87
C VAL A 4 -53.53 -1.13 -33.66
N ALA A 5 -53.91 0.14 -33.68
CA ALA A 5 -53.22 1.24 -34.33
C ALA A 5 -51.81 1.45 -33.75
N GLY A 6 -50.89 1.82 -34.64
CA GLY A 6 -49.46 1.96 -34.35
C GLY A 6 -49.15 3.00 -33.27
N ILE A 7 -48.25 2.63 -32.37
CA ILE A 7 -47.61 3.54 -31.42
C ILE A 7 -46.46 4.25 -32.14
N SER A 8 -46.59 5.56 -32.21
CA SER A 8 -45.64 6.51 -32.78
C SER A 8 -44.32 6.51 -32.00
N LEU A 9 -43.20 6.32 -32.70
CA LEU A 9 -41.86 6.52 -32.16
C LEU A 9 -41.51 8.01 -32.23
N ALA A 10 -41.83 8.74 -31.17
CA ALA A 10 -41.23 10.06 -30.94
C ALA A 10 -41.11 10.32 -29.44
N SER A 11 -40.02 9.82 -28.86
CA SER A 11 -39.41 10.47 -27.71
C SER A 11 -37.98 10.77 -28.11
N PRO A 12 -37.54 12.03 -28.13
CA PRO A 12 -36.14 12.34 -28.33
C PRO A 12 -35.40 11.71 -27.15
N LEU A 13 -34.72 10.60 -27.42
CA LEU A 13 -33.60 10.16 -26.59
C LEU A 13 -32.63 11.33 -26.61
N VAL A 14 -32.55 12.04 -25.49
CA VAL A 14 -31.40 12.88 -25.19
C VAL A 14 -30.23 11.91 -25.22
N ALA A 15 -29.54 11.87 -26.35
CA ALA A 15 -28.22 11.30 -26.45
C ALA A 15 -27.35 12.19 -25.57
N ALA A 16 -27.28 11.86 -24.28
CA ALA A 16 -26.17 12.27 -23.46
C ALA A 16 -24.93 11.73 -24.19
N ALA A 17 -24.22 12.62 -24.88
CA ALA A 17 -22.94 12.35 -25.47
C ALA A 17 -21.99 11.98 -24.34
N ILE A 18 -22.01 10.71 -23.93
CA ILE A 18 -20.98 10.14 -23.09
C ILE A 18 -19.78 9.96 -24.02
N GLY A 19 -19.07 11.06 -24.27
CA GLY A 19 -17.77 11.01 -24.91
C GLY A 19 -16.91 10.04 -24.12
N GLY A 20 -16.43 8.98 -24.76
CA GLY A 20 -15.59 7.94 -24.16
C GLY A 20 -14.26 8.43 -23.57
N GLY A 21 -14.02 9.75 -23.48
CA GLY A 21 -12.87 10.37 -22.83
C GLY A 21 -12.99 10.52 -21.31
N ALA A 22 -14.20 10.51 -20.74
CA ALA A 22 -14.36 10.69 -19.28
C ALA A 22 -13.96 9.44 -18.47
N LEU A 23 -13.99 8.24 -19.06
CA LEU A 23 -13.68 6.98 -18.36
C LEU A 23 -12.17 6.64 -18.33
N THR A 24 -11.34 7.30 -19.14
CA THR A 24 -9.91 6.98 -19.25
C THR A 24 -9.04 7.79 -18.27
N HIS A 25 -9.45 9.03 -17.93
CA HIS A 25 -8.71 9.90 -17.01
C HIS A 25 -8.84 9.47 -15.53
N SER A 26 -9.91 8.77 -15.15
CA SER A 26 -10.13 8.30 -13.77
C SER A 26 -9.37 7.02 -13.42
N VAL A 27 -9.01 6.20 -14.41
CA VAL A 27 -8.33 4.90 -14.17
C VAL A 27 -6.81 5.05 -14.10
N SER A 28 -6.23 6.03 -14.80
CA SER A 28 -4.78 6.28 -14.78
C SER A 28 -4.30 6.88 -13.47
N THR A 29 -5.06 7.77 -12.85
CA THR A 29 -4.75 8.42 -11.57
C THR A 29 -4.74 7.44 -10.40
N SER A 30 -5.65 6.45 -10.37
CA SER A 30 -5.65 5.41 -9.32
C SER A 30 -4.44 4.48 -9.40
N ARG A 31 -3.98 4.13 -10.62
CA ARG A 31 -2.80 3.26 -10.80
C ARG A 31 -1.50 3.93 -10.39
N ASP A 32 -1.34 5.23 -10.68
CA ASP A 32 -0.18 6.01 -10.22
C ASP A 32 -0.12 6.10 -8.69
N LEU A 33 -1.28 6.29 -8.04
CA LEU A 33 -1.36 6.31 -6.59
C LEU A 33 -0.99 4.96 -5.96
N GLU A 34 -1.49 3.84 -6.51
CA GLU A 34 -1.14 2.50 -6.01
C GLU A 34 0.37 2.21 -6.12
N GLN A 35 1.00 2.62 -7.22
CA GLN A 35 2.46 2.46 -7.39
C GLN A 35 3.24 3.31 -6.39
N LYS A 36 2.86 4.59 -6.23
CA LYS A 36 3.48 5.47 -5.23
C LYS A 36 3.29 4.95 -3.81
N LEU A 37 2.14 4.37 -3.50
CA LEU A 37 1.86 3.74 -2.21
C LEU A 37 2.77 2.53 -1.97
N GLN A 38 2.94 1.64 -2.96
CA GLN A 38 3.85 0.49 -2.85
C GLN A 38 5.31 0.92 -2.61
N LEU A 39 5.76 1.98 -3.30
CA LEU A 39 7.10 2.56 -3.10
C LEU A 39 7.24 3.16 -1.70
N ALA A 40 6.24 3.90 -1.24
CA ALA A 40 6.22 4.48 0.10
C ALA A 40 6.28 3.39 1.18
N ILE A 41 5.49 2.32 1.05
CA ILE A 41 5.48 1.19 1.98
C ILE A 41 6.85 0.52 2.06
N GLU A 42 7.50 0.24 0.93
CA GLU A 42 8.83 -0.36 0.89
C GLU A 42 9.89 0.54 1.54
N ALA A 43 9.85 1.84 1.22
CA ALA A 43 10.75 2.82 1.79
C ALA A 43 10.57 2.93 3.31
N SER A 44 9.32 2.96 3.79
CA SER A 44 8.98 2.96 5.21
C SER A 44 9.46 1.69 5.91
N ALA A 45 9.17 0.51 5.36
CA ALA A 45 9.61 -0.77 5.91
C ALA A 45 11.14 -0.85 6.04
N THR A 46 11.86 -0.39 5.01
CA THR A 46 13.33 -0.33 5.01
C THR A 46 13.85 0.66 6.05
N SER A 47 13.26 1.85 6.12
CA SER A 47 13.64 2.89 7.09
C SER A 47 13.43 2.42 8.53
N ILE A 48 12.25 1.84 8.84
CA ILE A 48 11.92 1.29 10.16
C ILE A 48 12.90 0.19 10.54
N THR A 49 13.21 -0.73 9.62
CA THR A 49 14.20 -1.80 9.86
C THR A 49 15.58 -1.22 10.16
N SER A 50 16.00 -0.18 9.44
CA SER A 50 17.27 0.51 9.68
C SER A 50 17.31 1.20 11.04
N LEU A 51 16.25 1.92 11.40
CA LEU A 51 16.13 2.57 12.70
C LEU A 51 16.15 1.56 13.84
N GLN A 52 15.44 0.43 13.71
CA GLN A 52 15.47 -0.63 14.70
C GLN A 52 16.88 -1.17 14.92
N ARG A 53 17.65 -1.39 13.85
CA ARG A 53 19.06 -1.80 13.96
C ARG A 53 19.91 -0.76 14.68
N GLN A 54 19.72 0.52 14.37
CA GLN A 54 20.44 1.61 15.04
C GLN A 54 20.09 1.68 16.54
N ILE A 55 18.81 1.58 16.89
CA ILE A 55 18.35 1.56 18.29
C ILE A 55 18.95 0.36 19.02
N THR A 56 18.89 -0.84 18.45
CA THR A 56 19.48 -2.04 19.07
C THR A 56 21.00 -1.91 19.23
N SER A 57 21.69 -1.27 18.27
CA SER A 57 23.12 -1.00 18.37
C SER A 57 23.45 -0.06 19.53
N VAL A 58 22.75 1.07 19.62
CA VAL A 58 22.93 2.05 20.70
C VAL A 58 22.57 1.44 22.05
N ALA A 59 21.46 0.69 22.13
CA ALA A 59 21.05 -0.01 23.34
C ALA A 59 22.13 -1.00 23.83
N ARG A 60 22.80 -1.72 22.91
CA ARG A 60 23.90 -2.62 23.26
C ARG A 60 25.06 -1.88 23.91
N VAL A 61 25.46 -0.74 23.36
CA VAL A 61 26.52 0.10 23.94
C VAL A 61 26.08 0.69 25.28
N ALA A 62 24.84 1.16 25.40
CA ALA A 62 24.30 1.69 26.65
C ALA A 62 24.24 0.63 27.76
N LEU A 63 23.84 -0.60 27.44
CA LEU A 63 23.82 -1.73 28.38
C LEU A 63 25.24 -2.15 28.79
N GLN A 64 26.21 -2.08 27.87
CA GLN A 64 27.62 -2.31 28.21
C GLN A 64 28.15 -1.22 29.14
N ASN A 65 27.83 0.05 28.88
CA ASN A 65 28.19 1.16 29.73
C ASN A 65 27.57 1.02 31.13
N ARG A 66 26.28 0.64 31.22
CA ARG A 66 25.62 0.37 32.51
C ARG A 66 26.35 -0.73 33.29
N ARG A 67 26.70 -1.85 32.64
CA ARG A 67 27.46 -2.94 33.28
C ARG A 67 28.81 -2.46 33.80
N ALA A 68 29.53 -1.63 33.04
CA ALA A 68 30.80 -1.08 33.46
C ALA A 68 30.63 -0.16 34.69
N LEU A 69 29.62 0.70 34.70
CA LEU A 69 29.29 1.56 35.83
C LEU A 69 28.86 0.75 37.06
N ASP A 70 28.07 -0.30 36.87
CA ASP A 70 27.65 -1.21 37.95
C ASP A 70 28.85 -1.94 38.57
N LEU A 71 29.85 -2.30 37.76
CA LEU A 71 31.09 -2.89 38.24
C LEU A 71 31.94 -1.88 39.03
N LEU A 72 32.01 -0.61 38.59
CA LEU A 72 32.71 0.46 39.32
C LEU A 72 32.02 0.84 40.64
N THR A 73 30.71 0.59 40.75
CA THR A 73 29.88 0.91 41.92
C THR A 73 29.40 -0.33 42.66
N ALA A 74 30.07 -1.47 42.43
CA ALA A 74 29.65 -2.76 42.98
C ALA A 74 29.63 -2.78 44.51
N ASP A 75 30.56 -2.07 45.17
CA ASP A 75 30.61 -1.92 46.63
C ASP A 75 29.41 -1.15 47.21
N LYS A 76 28.72 -0.38 46.37
CA LYS A 76 27.49 0.36 46.70
C LYS A 76 26.22 -0.31 46.19
N GLY A 77 26.32 -1.53 45.65
CA GLY A 77 25.20 -2.29 45.11
C GLY A 77 24.83 -1.97 43.66
N GLY A 78 25.73 -1.35 42.91
CA GLY A 78 25.53 -0.96 41.50
C GLY A 78 25.07 0.48 41.33
N THR A 79 24.95 0.91 40.07
CA THR A 79 24.85 2.34 39.72
C THR A 79 23.56 2.97 40.26
N CYS A 80 22.43 2.25 40.17
CA CYS A 80 21.13 2.76 40.60
C CYS A 80 21.09 2.99 42.13
N LEU A 81 21.61 2.04 42.92
CA LEU A 81 21.70 2.18 44.38
C LEU A 81 22.72 3.25 44.78
N PHE A 82 23.85 3.32 44.08
CA PHE A 82 24.86 4.36 44.27
C PHE A 82 24.29 5.77 44.09
N LEU A 83 23.47 5.96 43.05
CA LEU A 83 22.82 7.24 42.75
C LEU A 83 21.57 7.51 43.63
N GLN A 84 21.07 6.52 44.34
CA GLN A 84 19.80 6.59 45.10
C GLN A 84 18.59 6.94 44.20
N GLU A 85 18.58 6.43 42.97
CA GLU A 85 17.53 6.66 41.99
C GLU A 85 16.79 5.36 41.64
N GLU A 86 15.59 5.48 41.07
CA GLU A 86 14.88 4.35 40.48
C GLU A 86 15.67 3.79 39.28
N CYS A 87 15.74 2.46 39.17
CA CYS A 87 16.56 1.83 38.16
C CYS A 87 15.82 1.68 36.82
N CYS A 88 16.32 2.35 35.79
CA CYS A 88 15.79 2.25 34.43
C CYS A 88 16.44 1.11 33.64
N TYR A 89 15.61 0.37 32.89
CA TYR A 89 16.02 -0.74 32.03
C TYR A 89 15.54 -0.54 30.58
N TYR A 90 16.36 -0.99 29.63
CA TYR A 90 15.98 -1.05 28.23
C TYR A 90 15.07 -2.25 27.97
N ILE A 91 13.94 -2.01 27.33
CA ILE A 91 13.00 -3.06 26.87
C ILE A 91 13.08 -3.11 25.34
N SER A 92 13.33 -4.31 24.81
CA SER A 92 13.48 -4.52 23.37
C SER A 92 12.14 -4.85 22.72
N GLU A 93 11.68 -3.97 21.83
CA GLU A 93 10.46 -4.15 21.02
C GLU A 93 10.77 -4.67 19.61
N THR A 94 11.94 -5.29 19.41
CA THR A 94 12.38 -5.79 18.10
C THR A 94 11.36 -6.71 17.44
N GLY A 95 10.71 -7.60 18.21
CA GLY A 95 9.69 -8.51 17.68
C GLY A 95 8.46 -7.77 17.16
N VAL A 96 7.94 -6.79 17.93
CA VAL A 96 6.81 -5.96 17.51
C VAL A 96 7.14 -5.16 16.24
N VAL A 97 8.37 -4.65 16.14
CA VAL A 97 8.82 -3.92 14.95
C VAL A 97 8.95 -4.84 13.74
N GLU A 98 9.48 -6.05 13.91
CA GLU A 98 9.56 -7.06 12.84
C GLU A 98 8.15 -7.43 12.34
N ASP A 99 7.21 -7.69 13.25
CA ASP A 99 5.82 -8.02 12.90
C ASP A 99 5.15 -6.90 12.10
N ASN A 100 5.37 -5.64 12.49
CA ASN A 100 4.84 -4.47 11.78
C ASN A 100 5.46 -4.30 10.39
N VAL A 101 6.77 -4.50 10.27
CA VAL A 101 7.47 -4.46 8.97
C VAL A 101 6.96 -5.56 8.05
N ASP A 102 6.71 -6.76 8.57
CA ASP A 102 6.15 -7.86 7.79
C ASP A 102 4.68 -7.60 7.40
N ALA A 103 3.90 -6.95 8.27
CA ALA A 103 2.56 -6.50 7.90
C ALA A 103 2.59 -5.49 6.74
N LEU A 104 3.54 -4.54 6.75
CA LEU A 104 3.75 -3.61 5.64
C LEU A 104 4.11 -4.34 4.34
N ARG A 105 5.02 -5.33 4.40
CA ARG A 105 5.39 -6.14 3.22
C ARG A 105 4.20 -6.92 2.66
N ARG A 106 3.40 -7.56 3.52
CA ARG A 106 2.17 -8.26 3.12
C ARG A 106 1.19 -7.31 2.41
N LEU A 107 0.99 -6.11 2.95
CA LEU A 107 0.11 -5.12 2.33
C LEU A 107 0.61 -4.67 0.95
N LYS A 108 1.92 -4.51 0.76
CA LYS A 108 2.52 -4.26 -0.55
C LYS A 108 2.26 -5.41 -1.52
N GLU A 109 2.44 -6.67 -1.10
CA GLU A 109 2.19 -7.84 -1.95
C GLU A 109 0.72 -7.92 -2.39
N GLU A 110 -0.22 -7.63 -1.50
CA GLU A 110 -1.64 -7.58 -1.82
C GLU A 110 -1.97 -6.51 -2.86
N LEU A 111 -1.44 -5.29 -2.69
CA LEU A 111 -1.58 -4.21 -3.67
C LEU A 111 -1.00 -4.61 -5.03
N GLN A 112 0.18 -5.23 -5.05
CA GLN A 112 0.79 -5.72 -6.28
C GLN A 112 -0.04 -6.80 -6.99
N ARG A 113 -0.63 -7.73 -6.23
CA ARG A 113 -1.52 -8.76 -6.78
C ARG A 113 -2.77 -8.15 -7.41
N ARG A 114 -3.42 -7.19 -6.72
CA ARG A 114 -4.58 -6.47 -7.25
C ARG A 114 -4.24 -5.71 -8.52
N GLN A 115 -3.12 -5.00 -8.54
CA GLN A 115 -2.67 -4.28 -9.72
C GLN A 115 -2.48 -5.21 -10.94
N ARG A 116 -1.87 -6.39 -10.74
CA ARG A 116 -1.69 -7.38 -11.82
C ARG A 116 -3.04 -7.89 -12.35
N GLN A 117 -3.99 -8.19 -11.46
CA GLN A 117 -5.34 -8.64 -11.84
C GLN A 117 -6.11 -7.54 -12.58
N SER A 118 -6.02 -6.29 -12.13
CA SER A 118 -6.65 -5.13 -12.77
C SER A 118 -6.01 -4.72 -14.11
N THR A 119 -4.88 -5.33 -14.48
CA THR A 119 -4.18 -5.06 -15.74
C THR A 119 -4.46 -6.12 -16.81
N SER A 120 -5.40 -7.04 -16.60
CA SER A 120 -5.91 -7.89 -17.69
C SER A 120 -6.42 -6.98 -18.82
N PRO A 121 -5.76 -6.96 -20.00
CA PRO A 121 -6.28 -6.24 -21.13
C PRO A 121 -7.63 -6.88 -21.47
N ILE A 122 -8.60 -6.06 -21.93
CA ILE A 122 -9.79 -6.55 -22.63
C ILE A 122 -9.34 -7.71 -23.54
N PRO A 123 -9.89 -8.92 -23.39
CA PRO A 123 -9.41 -10.08 -24.13
C PRO A 123 -9.35 -9.79 -25.62
N ASP A 124 -8.31 -10.23 -26.32
CA ASP A 124 -8.13 -9.92 -27.75
C ASP A 124 -9.33 -10.36 -28.61
N TRP A 125 -10.02 -11.43 -28.22
CA TRP A 125 -11.26 -11.88 -28.87
C TRP A 125 -12.41 -10.87 -28.75
N TRP A 126 -12.48 -10.13 -27.65
CA TRP A 126 -13.47 -9.05 -27.48
C TRP A 126 -13.09 -7.86 -28.36
N ARG A 127 -11.80 -7.50 -28.42
CA ARG A 127 -11.32 -6.38 -29.25
C ARG A 127 -11.59 -6.63 -30.73
N SER A 128 -11.33 -7.85 -31.21
CA SER A 128 -11.59 -8.23 -32.60
C SER A 128 -13.08 -8.23 -32.92
N THR A 129 -13.90 -8.80 -32.03
CA THR A 129 -15.37 -8.81 -32.20
C THR A 129 -15.91 -7.38 -32.23
N LEU A 130 -15.50 -6.52 -31.29
CA LEU A 130 -15.96 -5.13 -31.26
C LEU A 130 -15.54 -4.35 -32.52
N TYR A 131 -14.33 -4.58 -33.03
CA TYR A 131 -13.88 -4.00 -34.31
C TYR A 131 -14.75 -4.45 -35.48
N THR A 132 -15.05 -5.74 -35.60
CA THR A 132 -15.88 -6.30 -36.68
C THR A 132 -17.33 -5.78 -36.67
N TRP A 133 -17.86 -5.45 -35.50
CA TRP A 133 -19.22 -4.91 -35.36
C TRP A 133 -19.29 -3.39 -35.54
N LEU A 134 -18.17 -2.67 -35.34
CA LEU A 134 -18.08 -1.22 -35.51
C LEU A 134 -17.64 -0.80 -36.92
N THR A 135 -16.97 -1.67 -37.67
CA THR A 135 -16.57 -1.40 -39.07
C THR A 135 -17.73 -1.07 -40.03
N PRO A 136 -18.97 -1.58 -39.88
CA PRO A 136 -20.09 -1.18 -40.74
C PRO A 136 -20.64 0.22 -40.40
N ILE A 137 -20.33 0.76 -39.22
CA ILE A 137 -20.79 2.08 -38.73
C ILE A 137 -19.71 3.15 -38.97
N LEU A 138 -18.43 2.76 -39.05
CA LEU A 138 -17.27 3.61 -39.34
C LEU A 138 -16.68 3.38 -40.76
N GLY A 139 -17.50 2.90 -41.70
CA GLY A 139 -17.13 2.93 -43.13
C GLY A 139 -16.92 4.37 -43.62
N PRO A 140 -16.21 4.57 -44.75
CA PRO A 140 -15.59 5.85 -45.14
C PRO A 140 -16.54 7.06 -45.14
#